data_AF-A0A166ET24-F1
#
_entry.id   AF-A0A166ET24-F1
#
_cell.length_a   1.000
_cell.length_b   1.000
_cell.length_c   1.000
_cell.angle_alpha   90.00
_cell.angle_beta   90.00
_cell.angle_gamma   90.00
#
_symmetry.space_group_name_H-M   'P 1'
#
loop_
_entity.id
_entity.type
_entity.pdbx_description
1 polymer ?
#
loop_
_entity_poly.entity_id
_entity_poly.type
_entity_poly.pdbx_seq_one_letter_code
_entity_poly.pdbx_strand_id
1 'polypeptide(L)'
;AMNIIVCGYIGVGKSTLINMLAGGQKEVAETSNDAVGCTFKSNPYHITTPGGREITLWDTAGLDDGPTERVTALVAMKNMSELTTHLAASTGLSLILYVVKGKISESIITNYLLFKAFCDGKVPFVIVVTGLDGESDMAGWWNRNESHFYNAGLLGDGHACI
;
A
#
# COMPACT_ATOMS: atom_id res chain seq x y z
N ALA A 1 13.83 11.47 -8.62
CA ALA A 1 12.74 11.68 -7.64
C ALA A 1 12.45 10.36 -6.95
N MET A 2 11.98 10.35 -5.70
CA MET A 2 11.60 9.12 -5.01
C MET A 2 10.08 8.95 -5.11
N ASN A 3 9.62 8.09 -6.00
CA ASN A 3 8.19 7.79 -6.15
C ASN A 3 7.88 6.50 -5.40
N ILE A 4 6.85 6.53 -4.57
CA ILE A 4 6.41 5.40 -3.77
C ILE A 4 4.92 5.21 -4.01
N ILE A 5 4.50 4.02 -4.44
CA ILE A 5 3.08 3.69 -4.56
C ILE A 5 2.58 3.12 -3.24
N VAL A 6 1.40 3.55 -2.80
CA VAL A 6 0.69 3.00 -1.63
C VAL A 6 -0.56 2.29 -2.12
N CYS A 7 -0.67 0.99 -1.86
CA CYS A 7 -1.78 0.16 -2.35
C CYS A 7 -2.22 -0.88 -1.32
N GLY A 8 -3.40 -1.46 -1.53
CA GLY A 8 -4.05 -2.37 -0.57
C GLY A 8 -5.57 -2.17 -0.52
N TYR A 9 -6.28 -2.98 0.25
CA TYR A 9 -7.74 -2.93 0.36
C TYR A 9 -8.29 -1.60 0.88
N ILE A 10 -9.56 -1.33 0.63
CA ILE A 10 -10.30 -0.24 1.27
C ILE A 10 -10.27 -0.46 2.79
N GLY A 11 -10.15 0.62 3.56
CA GLY A 11 -10.19 0.55 5.02
C GLY A 11 -8.92 0.02 5.72
N VAL A 12 -7.87 -0.37 4.98
CA VAL A 12 -6.58 -0.81 5.57
C VAL A 12 -5.70 0.34 6.06
N GLY A 13 -6.12 1.60 5.91
CA GLY A 13 -5.38 2.75 6.45
C GLY A 13 -4.31 3.36 5.51
N LYS A 14 -4.44 3.22 4.19
CA LYS A 14 -3.52 3.84 3.21
C LYS A 14 -3.41 5.37 3.37
N SER A 15 -4.53 6.09 3.37
CA SER A 15 -4.55 7.55 3.55
C SER A 15 -4.01 7.96 4.92
N THR A 16 -4.30 7.18 5.96
CA THR A 16 -3.77 7.39 7.32
C THR A 16 -2.25 7.25 7.34
N LEU A 17 -1.71 6.22 6.68
CA LEU A 17 -0.27 6.04 6.52
C LEU A 17 0.37 7.23 5.78
N ILE A 18 -0.27 7.73 4.72
CA ILE A 18 0.23 8.90 3.98
C ILE A 18 0.26 10.13 4.88
N ASN A 19 -0.80 10.41 5.63
CA ASN A 19 -0.85 11.53 6.57
C ASN A 19 0.23 11.41 7.66
N MET A 20 0.48 10.20 8.15
CA MET A 20 1.56 9.92 9.11
C MET A 20 2.94 10.21 8.49
N LEU A 21 3.20 9.72 7.28
CA LEU A 21 4.46 9.97 6.55
C LEU A 21 4.66 11.44 6.19
N ALA A 22 3.57 12.19 6.01
CA ALA A 22 3.59 13.64 5.80
C ALA A 22 3.86 14.45 7.10
N GLY A 23 4.07 13.78 8.23
CA GLY A 23 4.38 14.40 9.52
C GLY A 23 3.17 14.69 10.41
N GLY A 24 1.95 14.27 10.03
CA GLY A 24 0.77 14.25 10.89
C GLY A 24 0.20 15.60 11.33
N GLN A 25 0.84 16.74 11.01
CA GLN A 25 0.40 18.07 11.45
C GLN A 25 -0.76 18.64 10.61
N LYS A 26 -0.90 18.18 9.37
CA LYS A 26 -1.98 18.56 8.46
C LYS A 26 -2.36 17.34 7.63
N GLU A 27 -3.65 17.04 7.56
CA GLU A 27 -4.16 16.02 6.65
C GLU A 27 -3.92 16.47 5.22
N VAL A 28 -3.16 15.67 4.47
CA VAL A 28 -2.89 15.88 3.05
C VAL A 28 -3.72 14.93 2.21
N ALA A 29 -3.92 13.70 2.67
CA ALA A 29 -4.78 12.70 2.06
C ALA A 29 -6.13 12.64 2.79
N GLU A 30 -7.21 12.60 2.02
CA GLU A 30 -8.55 12.42 2.56
C GLU A 30 -8.66 11.01 3.19
N THR A 31 -8.88 10.97 4.51
CA THR A 31 -9.20 9.76 5.26
C THR A 31 -10.71 9.67 5.42
N SER A 32 -11.32 8.52 5.17
CA SER A 32 -12.78 8.50 5.15
C SER A 32 -13.39 7.13 5.45
N ASN A 33 -14.51 7.16 6.17
CA ASN A 33 -15.69 6.35 5.89
C ASN A 33 -16.55 6.98 4.75
N ASP A 34 -16.19 8.18 4.29
CA ASP A 34 -16.89 9.03 3.31
C ASP A 34 -16.38 8.96 1.85
N ALA A 35 -15.32 8.19 1.56
CA ALA A 35 -14.87 7.95 0.19
C ALA A 35 -15.63 6.73 -0.33
N VAL A 36 -16.85 6.98 -0.78
CA VAL A 36 -17.53 6.10 -1.72
C VAL A 36 -16.61 5.93 -2.92
N GLY A 37 -15.93 4.79 -3.04
CA GLY A 37 -15.37 4.20 -4.27
C GLY A 37 -14.81 5.12 -5.36
N CYS A 38 -14.17 6.26 -5.04
CA CYS A 38 -13.93 7.32 -6.02
C CYS A 38 -12.49 7.50 -6.49
N THR A 39 -11.52 6.72 -6.03
CA THR A 39 -10.13 6.83 -6.51
C THR A 39 -9.86 6.00 -7.77
N PHE A 40 -10.66 6.17 -8.83
CA PHE A 40 -10.34 5.56 -10.15
C PHE A 40 -8.99 6.05 -10.72
N LYS A 41 -8.39 7.10 -10.14
CA LYS A 41 -7.06 7.65 -10.46
C LYS A 41 -6.15 7.66 -9.22
N SER A 42 -4.85 7.49 -9.42
CA SER A 42 -3.86 7.66 -8.36
C SER A 42 -3.62 9.13 -8.03
N ASN A 43 -3.57 9.47 -6.73
CA ASN A 43 -3.34 10.84 -6.27
C ASN A 43 -1.89 11.01 -5.78
N PRO A 44 -1.12 11.98 -6.31
CA PRO A 44 0.22 12.25 -5.81
C PRO A 44 0.19 13.16 -4.58
N TYR A 45 0.98 12.81 -3.57
CA TYR A 45 1.23 13.61 -2.37
C TYR A 45 2.73 13.83 -2.21
N HIS A 46 3.15 15.10 -2.23
CA HIS A 46 4.55 15.47 -2.06
C HIS A 46 4.86 15.70 -0.58
N ILE A 47 5.87 14.98 -0.09
CA ILE A 47 6.34 15.10 1.29
C ILE A 47 7.85 15.30 1.31
N THR A 48 8.33 15.92 2.39
CA THR A 48 9.76 16.07 2.66
C THR A 48 10.08 15.31 3.94
N THR A 49 10.98 14.34 3.85
CA THR A 49 11.45 13.60 5.02
C THR A 49 12.19 14.52 6.00
N PRO A 50 12.33 14.14 7.28
CA PRO A 50 13.12 14.92 8.24
C PRO A 50 14.57 15.21 7.79
N GLY A 51 15.14 14.35 6.94
CA GLY A 51 16.47 14.53 6.34
C GLY A 51 16.50 15.41 5.07
N GLY A 52 15.38 16.08 4.72
CA GLY A 52 15.30 16.98 3.57
C GLY A 52 15.09 16.29 2.21
N ARG A 53 14.90 14.97 2.17
CA ARG A 53 14.62 14.24 0.92
C ARG A 53 13.17 14.38 0.51
N GLU A 54 12.93 14.78 -0.73
CA GLU A 54 11.61 14.85 -1.35
C GLU A 54 11.13 13.47 -1.82
N ILE A 55 9.89 13.14 -1.48
CA ILE A 55 9.20 11.90 -1.84
C ILE A 55 7.82 12.24 -2.40
N THR A 56 7.41 11.54 -3.44
CA THR A 56 6.03 11.54 -3.93
C THR A 56 5.38 10.22 -3.56
N LEU A 57 4.37 10.27 -2.69
CA LEU A 57 3.50 9.16 -2.35
C LEU A 57 2.32 9.13 -3.32
N TRP A 58 2.12 8.03 -4.01
CA TRP A 58 1.01 7.82 -4.92
C TRP A 58 -0.04 6.94 -4.24
N ASP A 59 -1.12 7.54 -3.77
CA ASP A 59 -2.25 6.78 -3.26
C ASP A 59 -3.02 6.17 -4.42
N THR A 60 -3.52 4.95 -4.22
CA THR A 60 -4.28 4.21 -5.23
C THR A 60 -5.66 3.85 -4.68
N ALA A 61 -6.65 3.69 -5.56
CA ALA A 61 -7.95 3.15 -5.15
C ALA A 61 -7.74 1.88 -4.34
N GLY A 62 -8.44 1.80 -3.21
CA GLY A 62 -8.48 0.55 -2.47
C GLY A 62 -9.18 -0.53 -3.26
N LEU A 63 -8.73 -1.76 -3.05
CA LEU A 63 -9.50 -2.94 -3.45
C LEU A 63 -10.75 -3.06 -2.58
N ASP A 64 -11.89 -3.30 -3.21
CA ASP A 64 -13.15 -3.58 -2.52
C ASP A 64 -13.23 -5.07 -2.20
N ASP A 65 -13.72 -5.43 -1.02
CA ASP A 65 -13.97 -6.81 -0.58
C ASP A 65 -15.47 -7.20 -0.67
N GLY A 66 -16.30 -6.32 -1.23
CA GLY A 66 -17.72 -6.54 -1.49
C GLY A 66 -18.02 -7.34 -2.77
N PRO A 67 -19.30 -7.39 -3.20
CA PRO A 67 -19.75 -8.14 -4.39
C PRO A 67 -19.01 -7.79 -5.69
N THR A 68 -18.38 -6.62 -5.72
CA THR A 68 -17.62 -6.05 -6.83
C THR A 68 -16.12 -6.35 -6.79
N GLU A 69 -15.61 -7.11 -5.82
CA GLU A 69 -14.18 -7.39 -5.59
C GLU A 69 -13.41 -7.77 -6.85
N ARG A 70 -13.93 -8.70 -7.66
CA ARG A 70 -13.22 -9.14 -8.89
C ARG A 70 -13.06 -8.00 -9.90
N VAL A 71 -14.09 -7.15 -10.02
CA VAL A 71 -14.08 -6.02 -10.95
C VAL A 71 -13.14 -4.93 -10.44
N THR A 72 -13.20 -4.63 -9.15
CA THR A 72 -12.33 -3.60 -8.53
C THR A 72 -10.86 -4.05 -8.53
N ALA A 73 -10.58 -5.34 -8.35
CA ALA A 73 -9.25 -5.91 -8.50
C ALA A 73 -8.67 -5.69 -9.90
N LEU A 74 -9.41 -6.04 -10.94
CA LEU A 74 -8.96 -5.85 -12.33
C LEU A 74 -8.71 -4.38 -12.66
N VAL A 75 -9.58 -3.48 -12.21
CA VAL A 75 -9.42 -2.03 -12.40
C VAL A 75 -8.20 -1.52 -11.64
N ALA A 76 -8.01 -1.92 -10.38
CA ALA A 76 -6.86 -1.53 -9.57
C ALA A 76 -5.54 -2.03 -10.19
N MET A 77 -5.52 -3.26 -10.71
CA MET A 77 -4.36 -3.82 -11.42
C MET A 77 -4.03 -3.03 -12.68
N LYS A 78 -5.05 -2.70 -13.50
CA LYS A 78 -4.86 -1.86 -14.69
C LYS A 78 -4.29 -0.49 -14.32
N ASN A 79 -4.87 0.18 -13.34
CA ASN A 79 -4.42 1.48 -12.88
C ASN A 79 -2.98 1.44 -12.33
N MET A 80 -2.64 0.40 -11.57
CA MET A 80 -1.28 0.21 -11.06
C MET A 80 -0.27 -0.05 -12.17
N SER A 81 -0.65 -0.82 -13.19
CA SER A 81 0.19 -1.06 -14.37
C SER A 81 0.43 0.23 -15.16
N GLU A 82 -0.63 1.02 -15.40
CA GLU A 82 -0.53 2.33 -16.07
C GLU A 82 0.37 3.30 -15.29
N LEU A 83 0.18 3.40 -13.97
CA LEU A 83 1.00 4.26 -13.11
C LEU A 83 2.46 3.79 -13.09
N THR A 84 2.70 2.50 -12.91
CA THR A 84 4.06 1.93 -12.88
C THR A 84 4.78 2.18 -14.20
N THR A 85 4.09 1.98 -15.33
CA THR A 85 4.62 2.25 -16.68
C THR A 85 4.93 3.73 -16.87
N HIS A 86 4.01 4.61 -16.49
CA HIS A 86 4.20 6.06 -16.55
C HIS A 86 5.40 6.52 -15.70
N LEU A 87 5.53 6.01 -14.47
CA LEU A 87 6.63 6.35 -13.58
C LEU A 87 7.96 5.80 -14.09
N ALA A 88 7.99 4.56 -14.58
CA ALA A 88 9.19 3.96 -15.17
C ALA A 88 9.72 4.76 -16.37
N ALA A 89 8.82 5.31 -17.19
CA ALA A 89 9.19 6.10 -18.37
C ALA A 89 9.64 7.55 -18.07
N SER A 90 9.27 8.11 -16.90
CA SER A 90 9.45 9.53 -16.60
C SER A 90 10.50 9.82 -15.52
N THR A 91 10.30 9.27 -14.33
CA THR A 91 11.03 9.70 -13.11
C THR A 91 11.53 8.53 -12.25
N GLY A 92 11.13 7.30 -12.57
CA GLY A 92 11.44 6.06 -11.87
C GLY A 92 10.49 5.77 -10.69
N LEU A 93 10.06 4.51 -10.55
CA LEU A 93 9.36 4.00 -9.36
C LEU A 93 10.39 3.40 -8.39
N SER A 94 10.36 3.82 -7.12
CA SER A 94 11.38 3.43 -6.13
C SER A 94 10.93 2.32 -5.19
N LEU A 95 9.63 2.25 -4.86
CA LEU A 95 9.08 1.36 -3.85
C LEU A 95 7.56 1.21 -4.02
N ILE A 96 7.04 0.03 -3.68
CA ILE A 96 5.60 -0.19 -3.47
C ILE A 96 5.38 -0.56 -2.00
N LEU A 97 4.48 0.16 -1.34
CA LEU A 97 3.97 -0.13 0.00
C LEU A 97 2.63 -0.86 -0.15
N TYR A 98 2.63 -2.15 0.17
CA TYR A 98 1.41 -2.96 0.20
C TYR A 98 0.85 -3.01 1.61
N VAL A 99 -0.23 -2.26 1.85
CA VAL A 99 -0.84 -2.05 3.16
C VAL A 99 -1.90 -3.12 3.43
N VAL A 100 -1.78 -3.78 4.57
CA VAL A 100 -2.70 -4.80 5.08
C VAL A 100 -3.08 -4.50 6.52
N LYS A 101 -4.27 -4.89 6.95
CA LYS A 101 -4.74 -4.64 8.31
C LYS A 101 -4.72 -5.93 9.13
N GLY A 102 -3.66 -6.15 9.91
CA GLY A 102 -3.45 -7.25 10.88
C GLY A 102 -3.61 -8.69 10.37
N LYS A 103 -4.80 -9.06 9.89
CA LYS A 103 -5.13 -10.38 9.39
C LYS A 103 -5.02 -10.43 7.87
N ILE A 104 -4.36 -11.47 7.36
CA ILE A 104 -4.34 -11.77 5.93
C ILE A 104 -5.43 -12.78 5.57
N SER A 105 -6.07 -12.56 4.43
CA SER A 105 -7.11 -13.43 3.84
C SER A 105 -6.63 -13.95 2.48
N GLU A 106 -7.30 -14.98 1.95
CA GLU A 106 -7.01 -15.52 0.61
C GLU A 106 -7.08 -14.45 -0.49
N SER A 107 -8.01 -13.50 -0.38
CA SER A 107 -8.12 -12.41 -1.36
C SER A 107 -6.96 -11.42 -1.26
N ILE A 108 -6.49 -11.10 -0.04
CA ILE A 108 -5.28 -10.30 0.18
C ILE A 108 -4.07 -11.00 -0.47
N ILE A 109 -3.93 -12.31 -0.24
CA ILE A 109 -2.85 -13.11 -0.82
C ILE A 109 -2.89 -13.08 -2.34
N THR A 110 -4.06 -13.37 -2.92
CA THR A 110 -4.25 -13.39 -4.37
C THR A 110 -3.90 -12.05 -5.00
N ASN A 111 -4.41 -10.96 -4.44
CA ASN A 111 -4.16 -9.63 -4.98
C ASN A 111 -2.71 -9.18 -4.81
N TYR A 112 -2.08 -9.49 -3.67
CA TYR A 112 -0.65 -9.25 -3.47
C TYR A 112 0.20 -9.94 -4.56
N LEU A 113 -0.03 -11.24 -4.78
CA LEU A 113 0.72 -12.02 -5.77
C LEU A 113 0.50 -11.49 -7.18
N LEU A 114 -0.73 -11.10 -7.51
CA LEU A 114 -1.05 -10.46 -8.78
C LEU A 114 -0.26 -9.15 -8.94
N PHE A 115 -0.35 -8.21 -8.00
CA PHE A 115 0.37 -6.94 -8.09
C PHE A 115 1.89 -7.12 -8.19
N LYS A 116 2.45 -8.04 -7.42
CA LYS A 116 3.88 -8.34 -7.47
C LYS A 116 4.29 -8.89 -8.84
N ALA A 117 3.48 -9.77 -9.43
CA ALA A 117 3.71 -10.30 -10.78
C ALA A 117 3.67 -9.20 -11.85
N PHE A 118 2.75 -8.23 -11.75
CA PHE A 118 2.69 -7.09 -12.68
C PHE A 118 3.93 -6.19 -12.64
N CYS A 119 4.67 -6.18 -11.53
CA CYS A 119 5.86 -5.37 -11.38
C CYS A 119 7.15 -6.08 -11.83
N ASP A 120 7.06 -7.29 -12.41
CA ASP A 120 8.18 -8.14 -12.86
C ASP A 120 9.29 -8.35 -11.80
N GLY A 121 9.00 -8.11 -10.51
CA GLY A 121 10.03 -8.10 -9.45
C GLY A 121 11.09 -6.99 -9.58
N LYS A 122 10.89 -5.99 -10.44
CA LYS A 122 11.86 -4.90 -10.69
C LYS A 122 11.80 -3.79 -9.64
N VAL A 123 10.75 -3.77 -8.82
CA VAL A 123 10.47 -2.74 -7.84
C VAL A 123 10.33 -3.40 -6.47
N PRO A 124 11.05 -2.91 -5.43
CA PRO A 124 10.90 -3.44 -4.09
C PRO A 124 9.46 -3.31 -3.58
N PHE A 125 8.97 -4.35 -2.91
CA PHE A 125 7.68 -4.40 -2.24
C PHE A 125 7.87 -4.47 -0.73
N VAL A 126 7.38 -3.48 0.01
CA VAL A 126 7.36 -3.52 1.48
C VAL A 126 5.93 -3.75 1.94
N ILE A 127 5.75 -4.73 2.84
CA ILE A 127 4.45 -5.00 3.46
C ILE A 127 4.30 -4.08 4.66
N VAL A 128 3.22 -3.31 4.70
CA VAL A 128 2.90 -2.45 5.85
C VAL A 128 1.68 -3.03 6.55
N VAL A 129 1.85 -3.45 7.80
CA VAL A 129 0.78 -3.98 8.63
C VAL A 129 0.26 -2.88 9.53
N THR A 130 -1.03 -2.56 9.39
CA THR A 130 -1.75 -1.56 10.19
C THR A 130 -2.80 -2.20 11.09
N GLY A 131 -3.41 -1.39 11.96
CA GLY A 131 -4.49 -1.83 12.84
C GLY A 131 -3.97 -2.65 14.02
N LEU A 132 -2.74 -2.37 14.44
CA LEU A 132 -2.09 -2.98 15.60
C LEU A 132 -2.15 -2.07 16.83
N ASP A 133 -3.09 -1.11 16.88
CA ASP A 133 -3.21 -0.12 17.97
C ASP A 133 -3.37 -0.75 19.37
N GLY A 134 -3.87 -1.99 19.43
CA GLY A 134 -4.02 -2.77 20.67
C GLY A 134 -2.80 -3.63 21.03
N GLU A 135 -1.77 -3.71 20.18
CA GLU A 135 -0.57 -4.51 20.40
C GLU A 135 0.52 -3.65 21.07
N SER A 136 0.90 -4.03 22.29
CA SER A 136 1.97 -3.35 23.02
C SER A 136 3.38 -3.65 22.49
N ASP A 137 3.54 -4.77 21.78
CA ASP A 137 4.78 -5.21 21.17
C ASP A 137 4.54 -5.60 19.70
N MET A 138 4.58 -4.60 18.82
CA MET A 138 4.38 -4.76 17.38
C MET A 138 5.49 -5.61 16.73
N ALA A 139 6.73 -5.53 17.22
CA ALA A 139 7.83 -6.36 16.72
C ALA A 139 7.61 -7.83 17.11
N GLY A 140 7.21 -8.09 18.36
CA GLY A 140 6.80 -9.40 18.81
C GLY A 140 5.56 -9.91 18.06
N TRP A 141 4.62 -9.04 17.71
CA TRP A 141 3.49 -9.41 16.86
C TRP A 141 3.96 -9.93 15.51
N TRP A 142 4.89 -9.23 14.84
CA TRP A 142 5.47 -9.72 13.59
C TRP A 142 6.11 -11.10 13.78
N ASN A 143 6.98 -11.26 14.78
CA ASN A 143 7.68 -12.54 15.02
C ASN A 143 6.72 -13.73 15.21
N ARG A 144 5.55 -13.50 15.83
CA ARG A 144 4.52 -14.55 16.00
C ARG A 144 3.76 -14.87 14.71
N ASN A 145 3.68 -13.92 13.78
CA ASN A 145 2.85 -14.02 12.58
C ASN A 145 3.65 -14.18 11.28
N GLU A 146 4.96 -13.92 11.26
CA GLU A 146 5.81 -13.92 10.07
C GLU A 146 5.69 -15.22 9.28
N SER A 147 5.71 -16.37 9.97
CA SER A 147 5.55 -17.67 9.33
C SER A 147 4.23 -17.80 8.54
N HIS A 148 3.15 -17.16 9.00
CA HIS A 148 1.86 -17.16 8.32
C HIS A 148 1.92 -16.32 7.03
N PHE A 149 2.58 -15.17 7.05
CA PHE A 149 2.81 -14.35 5.85
C PHE A 149 3.71 -15.08 4.84
N TYR A 150 4.80 -15.66 5.34
CA TYR A 150 5.75 -16.42 4.52
C TYR A 150 5.08 -17.61 3.84
N ASN A 151 4.36 -18.44 4.59
CA ASN A 151 3.67 -19.62 4.06
C ASN A 151 2.56 -19.26 3.06
N ALA A 152 1.96 -18.08 3.22
CA ALA A 152 0.97 -17.54 2.30
C ALA A 152 1.57 -16.91 1.03
N GLY A 153 2.91 -16.81 0.92
CA GLY A 153 3.59 -16.19 -0.22
C GLY A 153 3.66 -14.66 -0.17
N LEU A 154 3.29 -14.02 0.94
CA LEU A 154 3.46 -12.58 1.17
C LEU A 154 4.91 -12.26 1.54
N LEU A 155 5.80 -12.35 0.56
CA LEU A 155 7.23 -12.14 0.72
C LEU A 155 7.63 -10.73 0.27
N GLY A 156 7.58 -9.75 1.17
CA GLY A 156 8.13 -8.42 0.90
C GLY A 156 9.67 -8.41 0.90
N ASP A 157 10.26 -7.40 0.26
CA ASP A 157 11.66 -7.00 0.42
C ASP A 157 11.92 -6.32 1.79
N GLY A 158 10.84 -6.04 2.52
CA GLY A 158 10.84 -5.58 3.90
C GLY A 158 9.42 -5.55 4.47
N HIS A 159 9.31 -5.25 5.76
CA HIS A 159 8.03 -5.06 6.43
C HIS A 159 8.09 -3.90 7.43
N ALA A 160 6.93 -3.34 7.74
CA ALA A 160 6.73 -2.41 8.84
C ALA A 160 5.41 -2.74 9.55
N CYS A 161 5.42 -2.75 10.88
CA CYS A 161 4.22 -2.88 11.72
C CYS A 161 3.96 -1.52 12.36
N ILE A 162 2.73 -1.02 12.22
CA ILE A 162 2.32 0.33 12.60
C ILE A 162 1.00 0.28 13.36
#